data_AF-A0A0K1PAC9-F1
#
_entry.id   AF-A0A0K1PAC9-F1
#
_cell.length_a   1.000
_cell.length_b   1.000
_cell.length_c   1.000
_cell.angle_alpha   90.00
_cell.angle_beta   90.00
_cell.angle_gamma   90.00
#
_symmetry.space_group_name_H-M   'P 1'
#
loop_
_entity.id
_entity.type
_entity.pdbx_description
1 polymer ?
#
loop_
_entity_poly.entity_id
_entity_poly.type
_entity_poly.pdbx_seq_one_letter_code
_entity_poly.pdbx_strand_id
1 'polypeptide(L)'
;MPKGTPIFAGPGEAHPRRFINLFTQGSIDRALAGHAPVQEWPFQGGDERFAGIVDVFGDGSLWAIWVPGHTPGSVAYLARTVRGPVLFVGDTSHTSWGWRHDVEPGSYTVDRAMNATSLAAQRRLVAEHPGIDVRLGHQHLDESRTATRR
;
A
#
# COMPACT_ATOMS: atom_id res chain seq x y z
N MET A 1 -18.13 -5.93 -7.37
CA MET A 1 -18.69 -5.12 -6.27
C MET A 1 -20.12 -4.73 -6.64
N PRO A 2 -21.00 -4.39 -5.67
CA PRO A 2 -22.31 -3.83 -5.99
C PRO A 2 -22.17 -2.60 -6.91
N LYS A 3 -23.12 -2.41 -7.83
CA LYS A 3 -23.13 -1.21 -8.68
C LYS A 3 -23.38 0.02 -7.83
N GLY A 4 -22.65 1.09 -8.12
CA GLY A 4 -22.70 2.34 -7.35
C GLY A 4 -21.79 2.38 -6.12
N THR A 5 -21.09 1.29 -5.77
CA THR A 5 -20.04 1.37 -4.75
C THR A 5 -18.90 2.27 -5.24
N PRO A 6 -18.55 3.33 -4.50
CA PRO A 6 -17.42 4.19 -4.84
C PRO A 6 -16.12 3.40 -4.89
N ILE A 7 -15.25 3.74 -5.84
CA ILE A 7 -13.93 3.14 -6.00
C ILE A 7 -12.92 4.26 -5.87
N PHE A 8 -11.95 4.08 -4.99
CA PHE A 8 -10.90 5.05 -4.73
C PHE A 8 -9.53 4.46 -5.06
N ALA A 9 -8.66 5.29 -5.61
CA ALA A 9 -7.24 5.01 -5.84
C ALA A 9 -6.39 6.15 -5.27
N GLY A 10 -5.07 5.96 -5.20
CA GLY A 10 -4.17 7.06 -4.86
C GLY A 10 -4.03 8.07 -6.00
N PRO A 11 -3.54 9.29 -5.69
CA PRO A 11 -3.32 10.33 -6.67
C PRO A 11 -2.47 9.88 -7.85
N GLY A 12 -2.93 10.14 -9.08
CA GLY A 12 -2.19 9.81 -10.29
C GLY A 12 -2.17 8.34 -10.66
N GLU A 13 -2.99 7.47 -10.04
CA GLU A 13 -3.10 6.05 -10.42
C GLU A 13 -3.89 5.86 -11.73
N ALA A 14 -4.94 6.67 -11.93
CA ALA A 14 -5.83 6.55 -13.09
C ALA A 14 -5.26 7.16 -14.39
N HIS A 15 -4.12 7.84 -14.29
CA HIS A 15 -3.52 8.65 -15.36
C HIS A 15 -2.34 8.05 -16.15
N PRO A 16 -1.51 7.09 -15.65
CA PRO A 16 -0.35 6.63 -16.40
C PRO A 16 -0.74 5.55 -17.42
N ARG A 17 -0.69 5.90 -18.70
CA ARG A 17 -0.62 4.91 -19.80
C ARG A 17 0.80 4.36 -19.89
N ARG A 18 1.15 3.41 -19.04
CA ARG A 18 2.45 2.71 -19.13
C ARG A 18 2.26 1.31 -19.70
N PHE A 19 3.30 0.84 -20.39
CA PHE A 19 3.35 -0.46 -21.09
C PHE A 19 2.97 -1.66 -20.21
N ILE A 20 3.17 -1.56 -18.89
CA ILE A 20 2.79 -2.60 -17.92
C ILE A 20 1.28 -2.68 -17.70
N ASN A 21 0.60 -1.53 -17.74
CA ASN A 21 -0.85 -1.44 -17.63
C ASN A 21 -1.51 -1.98 -18.90
N LEU A 22 -0.80 -2.09 -20.02
CA LEU A 22 -1.34 -2.63 -21.27
C LEU A 22 -1.73 -4.13 -21.12
N PHE A 23 -1.00 -4.88 -20.29
CA PHE A 23 -1.26 -6.31 -20.08
C PHE A 23 -2.36 -6.59 -19.04
N THR A 24 -2.65 -5.62 -18.16
CA THR A 24 -3.70 -5.74 -17.14
C THR A 24 -4.94 -4.88 -17.45
N GLN A 25 -4.85 -3.91 -18.36
CA GLN A 25 -5.90 -2.94 -18.69
C GLN A 25 -7.21 -3.64 -19.05
N GLY A 26 -7.17 -4.60 -19.97
CA GLY A 26 -8.40 -5.29 -20.38
C GLY A 26 -9.09 -6.06 -19.25
N SER A 27 -8.35 -6.50 -18.23
CA SER A 27 -8.93 -7.14 -17.04
C SER A 27 -9.46 -6.10 -16.05
N ILE A 28 -8.73 -4.99 -15.84
CA ILE A 28 -9.15 -3.88 -14.99
C ILE A 28 -10.40 -3.20 -15.58
N ASP A 29 -10.38 -2.86 -16.86
CA ASP A 29 -11.50 -2.25 -17.58
C ASP A 29 -12.74 -3.14 -17.53
N ARG A 30 -12.58 -4.46 -17.63
CA ARG A 30 -13.68 -5.41 -17.48
C ARG A 30 -14.19 -5.48 -16.04
N ALA A 31 -13.30 -5.45 -15.05
CA ALA A 31 -13.67 -5.45 -13.63
C ALA A 31 -14.39 -4.16 -13.22
N LEU A 32 -14.05 -3.04 -13.86
CA LEU A 32 -14.65 -1.72 -13.63
C LEU A 32 -15.82 -1.42 -14.56
N ALA A 33 -16.12 -2.29 -15.53
CA ALA A 33 -17.19 -2.06 -16.49
C ALA A 33 -18.54 -1.89 -15.78
N GLY A 34 -19.16 -0.72 -15.98
CA GLY A 34 -20.44 -0.37 -15.36
C GLY A 34 -20.35 0.17 -13.93
N HIS A 35 -19.13 0.45 -13.43
CA HIS A 35 -18.90 1.24 -12.22
C HIS A 35 -18.74 2.73 -12.54
N ALA A 36 -18.94 3.57 -11.52
CA ALA A 36 -18.60 4.99 -11.62
C ALA A 36 -17.08 5.17 -11.84
N PRO A 37 -16.62 6.31 -12.36
CA PRO A 37 -15.19 6.60 -12.49
C PRO A 37 -14.46 6.40 -11.15
N VAL A 38 -13.24 5.87 -11.24
CA VAL A 38 -12.35 5.75 -10.08
C VAL A 38 -12.06 7.17 -9.58
N GLN A 39 -12.30 7.38 -8.30
CA GLN A 39 -11.99 8.63 -7.60
C GLN A 39 -10.60 8.53 -6.98
N GLU A 40 -10.00 9.68 -6.69
CA GLU A 40 -8.74 9.72 -5.95
C GLU A 40 -9.02 10.01 -4.48
N TRP A 41 -8.25 9.38 -3.59
CA TRP A 41 -8.29 9.73 -2.18
C TRP A 41 -7.86 11.19 -1.98
N PRO A 42 -8.63 12.00 -1.23
CA PRO A 42 -8.28 13.39 -0.96
C PRO A 42 -7.27 13.44 0.19
N PHE A 43 -6.06 12.94 -0.07
CA PHE A 43 -5.00 12.94 0.94
C PHE A 43 -4.75 14.36 1.47
N GLN A 44 -4.79 14.49 2.79
CA GLN A 44 -4.51 15.74 3.49
C GLN A 44 -3.37 15.55 4.48
N GLY A 45 -2.77 16.66 4.89
CA GLY A 45 -2.04 16.73 6.17
C GLY A 45 -1.00 15.65 6.36
N GLY A 46 -0.19 15.38 5.32
CA GLY A 46 1.02 14.60 5.50
C GLY A 46 1.91 15.23 6.58
N ASP A 47 2.64 14.40 7.30
CA ASP A 47 3.69 14.84 8.21
C ASP A 47 5.06 14.66 7.54
N GLU A 48 6.14 14.83 8.29
CA GLU A 48 7.50 14.57 7.79
C GLU A 48 7.72 13.10 7.36
N ARG A 49 6.81 12.19 7.73
CA ARG A 49 6.93 10.74 7.51
C ARG A 49 6.11 10.27 6.33
N PHE A 50 4.87 10.72 6.17
CA PHE A 50 3.97 10.31 5.09
C PHE A 50 3.46 11.52 4.33
N ALA A 51 3.50 11.44 3.00
CA ALA A 51 3.09 12.52 2.12
C ALA A 51 1.58 12.84 2.21
N GLY A 52 0.78 11.93 2.75
CA GLY A 52 -0.63 12.18 3.04
C GLY A 52 -1.33 10.99 3.68
N ILE A 53 -2.31 11.28 4.53
CA ILE A 53 -3.10 10.27 5.26
C ILE A 53 -4.58 10.65 5.17
N VAL A 54 -5.45 9.63 5.07
CA VAL A 54 -6.91 9.79 5.17
C VAL A 54 -7.44 8.78 6.17
N ASP A 55 -8.24 9.23 7.13
CA ASP A 55 -9.12 8.35 7.91
C ASP A 55 -10.34 8.00 7.05
N VAL A 56 -10.40 6.74 6.59
CA VAL A 56 -11.35 6.30 5.56
C VAL A 56 -12.79 6.36 6.07
N PHE A 57 -13.00 6.08 7.36
CA PHE A 57 -14.33 6.04 7.97
C PHE A 57 -14.60 7.23 8.91
N GLY A 58 -13.56 7.99 9.27
CA GLY A 58 -13.65 9.11 10.21
C GLY A 58 -13.75 8.69 11.68
N ASP A 59 -13.65 7.39 11.97
CA ASP A 59 -13.65 6.80 13.31
C ASP A 59 -12.26 6.24 13.71
N GLY A 60 -11.27 6.41 12.82
CA GLY A 60 -9.90 5.91 12.92
C GLY A 60 -9.77 4.40 12.80
N SER A 61 -10.81 3.65 12.42
CA SER A 61 -10.69 2.19 12.30
C SER A 61 -9.84 1.77 11.09
N LEU A 62 -9.74 2.62 10.06
CA LEU A 62 -8.95 2.39 8.86
C LEU A 62 -8.35 3.69 8.33
N TRP A 63 -7.04 3.70 8.12
CA TRP A 63 -6.35 4.80 7.45
C TRP A 63 -5.79 4.36 6.11
N ALA A 64 -6.00 5.17 5.09
CA ALA A 64 -5.25 5.14 3.84
C ALA A 64 -4.00 6.00 4.01
N ILE A 65 -2.85 5.48 3.58
CA ILE A 65 -1.55 6.14 3.67
C ILE A 65 -0.96 6.21 2.26
N TRP A 66 -0.66 7.43 1.79
CA TRP A 66 -0.07 7.60 0.47
C TRP A 66 1.41 7.20 0.49
N VAL A 67 1.77 6.22 -0.34
CA VAL A 67 3.10 5.60 -0.40
C VAL A 67 3.58 5.54 -1.86
N PRO A 68 3.78 6.70 -2.50
CA PRO A 68 4.18 6.74 -3.91
C PRO A 68 5.52 6.03 -4.13
N GLY A 69 5.74 5.57 -5.37
CA GLY A 69 7.01 4.98 -5.77
C GLY A 69 6.82 3.79 -6.70
N HIS A 70 6.21 2.71 -6.21
CA HIS A 70 5.83 1.57 -7.06
C HIS A 70 4.94 2.04 -8.22
N THR A 71 3.88 2.76 -7.89
CA THR A 71 3.12 3.64 -8.79
C THR A 71 2.98 5.03 -8.15
N PRO A 72 2.60 6.07 -8.92
CA PRO A 72 2.30 7.39 -8.34
C PRO A 72 1.18 7.35 -7.29
N GLY A 73 0.16 6.52 -7.52
CA GLY A 73 -1.00 6.39 -6.64
C GLY A 73 -0.98 5.15 -5.76
N SER A 74 0.20 4.63 -5.42
CA SER A 74 0.34 3.52 -4.47
C SER A 74 -0.14 3.93 -3.08
N VAL A 75 -0.95 3.07 -2.46
CA VAL A 75 -1.58 3.31 -1.15
C VAL A 75 -1.39 2.10 -0.25
N ALA A 76 -0.95 2.34 0.97
CA ALA A 76 -0.93 1.38 2.07
C ALA A 76 -2.12 1.64 3.00
N TYR A 77 -2.52 0.63 3.77
CA TYR A 77 -3.63 0.76 4.71
C TYR A 77 -3.24 0.28 6.10
N LEU A 78 -3.53 1.08 7.12
CA LEU A 78 -3.44 0.68 8.52
C LEU A 78 -4.84 0.47 9.07
N ALA A 79 -5.16 -0.74 9.50
CA ALA A 79 -6.45 -1.08 10.09
C ALA A 79 -6.30 -1.35 11.58
N ARG A 80 -7.14 -0.72 12.42
CA ARG A 80 -7.31 -1.14 13.82
C ARG A 80 -8.31 -2.27 13.88
N THR A 81 -7.85 -3.45 14.26
CA THR A 81 -8.72 -4.63 14.39
C THR A 81 -8.84 -5.05 15.85
N VAL A 82 -9.82 -5.91 16.14
CA VAL A 82 -10.00 -6.52 17.47
C VAL A 82 -8.82 -7.39 17.90
N ARG A 83 -7.93 -7.78 16.98
CA ARG A 83 -6.73 -8.58 17.25
C ARG A 83 -5.45 -7.76 17.28
N GLY A 84 -5.55 -6.43 17.12
CA GLY A 84 -4.41 -5.53 17.00
C GLY A 84 -4.37 -4.80 15.65
N PRO A 85 -3.46 -3.84 15.51
CA PRO A 85 -3.29 -3.09 14.27
C PRO A 85 -2.66 -3.95 13.17
N VAL A 86 -3.15 -3.80 11.94
CA VAL A 86 -2.64 -4.50 10.75
C VAL A 86 -2.26 -3.48 9.69
N LEU A 87 -1.01 -3.52 9.22
CA LEU A 87 -0.52 -2.70 8.11
C LEU A 87 -0.47 -3.55 6.84
N PHE A 88 -1.29 -3.19 5.86
CA PHE A 88 -1.20 -3.66 4.49
C PHE A 88 -0.29 -2.72 3.71
N VAL A 89 0.92 -3.17 3.38
CA VAL A 89 1.98 -2.30 2.82
C VAL A 89 1.78 -1.99 1.33
N GLY A 90 0.80 -2.65 0.69
CA GLY A 90 0.62 -2.62 -0.75
C GLY A 90 1.85 -3.15 -1.48
N ASP A 91 2.09 -2.60 -2.67
CA ASP A 91 3.24 -2.98 -3.49
C ASP A 91 4.49 -2.17 -3.17
N THR A 92 4.54 -1.47 -2.02
CA THR A 92 5.81 -0.89 -1.55
C THR A 92 6.82 -1.98 -1.19
N SER A 93 6.37 -3.18 -0.80
CA SER A 93 7.21 -4.37 -0.68
C SER A 93 6.42 -5.65 -0.97
N HIS A 94 6.98 -6.50 -1.84
CA HIS A 94 6.32 -7.73 -2.28
C HIS A 94 6.63 -8.96 -1.40
N THR A 95 7.81 -9.00 -0.78
CA THR A 95 8.37 -10.25 -0.22
C THR A 95 8.89 -10.10 1.19
N SER A 96 8.83 -11.19 1.96
CA SER A 96 9.40 -11.24 3.32
C SER A 96 10.87 -10.81 3.34
N TRP A 97 11.63 -11.25 2.34
CA TRP A 97 13.04 -10.90 2.22
C TRP A 97 13.22 -9.42 1.94
N GLY A 98 12.45 -8.85 0.99
CA GLY A 98 12.53 -7.43 0.65
C GLY A 98 12.20 -6.53 1.85
N TRP A 99 11.12 -6.85 2.56
CA TRP A 99 10.75 -6.12 3.78
C TRP A 99 11.86 -6.12 4.85
N ARG A 100 12.51 -7.26 5.08
CA ARG A 100 13.57 -7.37 6.09
C ARG A 100 14.88 -6.68 5.70
N HIS A 101 15.16 -6.57 4.40
CA HIS A 101 16.44 -6.07 3.88
C HIS A 101 16.37 -4.69 3.23
N ASP A 102 15.24 -3.99 3.34
CA ASP A 102 15.05 -2.68 2.70
C ASP A 102 15.12 -2.74 1.18
N VAL A 103 14.55 -3.79 0.60
CA VAL A 103 14.55 -3.97 -0.86
C VAL A 103 13.14 -3.83 -1.42
N GLU A 104 13.01 -2.81 -2.28
CA GLU A 104 11.86 -2.52 -3.12
C GLU A 104 11.46 -3.72 -3.99
N PRO A 105 10.22 -3.74 -4.54
CA PRO A 105 9.91 -4.58 -5.68
C PRO A 105 10.84 -4.30 -6.86
N GLY A 106 11.05 -5.33 -7.68
CA GLY A 106 12.01 -5.33 -8.78
C GLY A 106 11.68 -4.39 -9.96
N SER A 107 11.88 -4.87 -11.18
CA SER A 107 11.89 -4.05 -12.42
C SER A 107 10.60 -3.29 -12.73
N TYR A 108 9.52 -3.51 -11.97
CA TYR A 108 8.20 -2.95 -12.21
C TYR A 108 7.84 -1.76 -11.30
N THR A 109 8.80 -1.25 -10.51
CA THR A 109 8.66 -0.02 -9.72
C THR A 109 8.95 1.22 -10.59
N VAL A 110 8.02 2.18 -10.62
CA VAL A 110 8.11 3.40 -11.45
C VAL A 110 9.22 4.35 -10.98
N ASP A 111 9.29 4.59 -9.67
CA ASP A 111 10.30 5.43 -9.03
C ASP A 111 10.85 4.69 -7.80
N ARG A 112 12.06 4.17 -7.94
CA ARG A 112 12.71 3.37 -6.89
C ARG A 112 13.13 4.21 -5.69
N ALA A 113 13.58 5.44 -5.91
CA ALA A 113 14.04 6.30 -4.81
C ALA A 113 12.84 6.75 -3.95
N MET A 114 11.73 7.07 -4.61
CA MET A 114 10.48 7.37 -3.91
C MET A 114 9.92 6.12 -3.21
N ASN A 115 9.96 4.94 -3.85
CA ASN A 115 9.52 3.71 -3.20
C ASN A 115 10.35 3.37 -1.96
N ALA A 116 11.67 3.58 -2.01
CA ALA A 116 12.57 3.39 -0.88
C ALA A 116 12.19 4.29 0.30
N THR A 117 11.84 5.54 0.01
CA THR A 117 11.39 6.50 1.02
C THR A 117 10.08 6.04 1.65
N SER A 118 9.12 5.61 0.83
CA SER A 118 7.84 5.04 1.28
C SER A 118 8.01 3.75 2.08
N LEU A 119 8.96 2.88 1.71
CA LEU A 119 9.28 1.64 2.44
C LEU A 119 9.87 1.96 3.81
N ALA A 120 10.87 2.85 3.84
CA ALA A 120 11.52 3.27 5.08
C ALA A 120 10.52 3.89 6.08
N ALA A 121 9.59 4.72 5.59
CA ALA A 121 8.54 5.33 6.42
C ALA A 121 7.63 4.26 7.07
N GLN A 122 7.22 3.24 6.30
CA GLN A 122 6.41 2.13 6.82
C GLN A 122 7.19 1.25 7.79
N ARG A 123 8.45 0.93 7.51
CA ARG A 123 9.30 0.16 8.42
C ARG A 123 9.54 0.89 9.74
N ARG A 124 9.75 2.20 9.69
CA ARG A 124 9.88 3.04 10.88
C ARG A 124 8.61 3.01 11.73
N LEU A 125 7.44 3.13 11.10
CA LEU A 125 6.15 3.01 11.80
C LEU A 125 6.05 1.67 12.56
N VAL A 126 6.40 0.55 11.91
CA VAL A 126 6.35 -0.78 12.54
C VAL A 126 7.41 -0.93 13.64
N ALA A 127 8.61 -0.37 13.47
CA ALA A 127 9.64 -0.40 14.49
C ALA A 127 9.25 0.36 15.77
N GLU A 128 8.55 1.50 15.61
CA GLU A 128 8.02 2.29 16.72
C GLU A 128 6.78 1.63 17.37
N HIS A 129 6.06 0.79 16.61
CA HIS A 129 4.85 0.11 17.06
C HIS A 129 4.93 -1.41 16.74
N PRO A 130 5.74 -2.18 17.50
CA PRO A 130 6.01 -3.59 17.20
C PRO A 130 4.80 -4.52 17.31
N GLY A 131 3.66 -4.03 17.82
CA GLY A 131 2.39 -4.75 17.82
C GLY A 131 1.62 -4.70 16.50
N ILE A 132 2.14 -4.01 15.47
CA ILE A 132 1.56 -4.00 14.13
C ILE A 132 1.87 -5.30 13.39
N ASP A 133 0.83 -6.02 12.99
CA ASP A 133 0.93 -7.15 12.04
C ASP A 133 1.12 -6.60 10.62
N VAL A 134 2.11 -7.11 9.89
CA VAL A 134 2.48 -6.60 8.56
C VAL A 134 2.06 -7.59 7.47
N ARG A 135 1.30 -7.09 6.49
CA ARG A 135 0.83 -7.85 5.32
C ARG A 135 1.46 -7.29 4.05
N LEU A 136 2.25 -8.11 3.36
CA LEU A 136 2.98 -7.74 2.15
C LEU A 136 2.11 -7.95 0.91
N GLY A 137 2.41 -7.24 -0.19
CA GLY A 137 1.59 -7.28 -1.41
C GLY A 137 1.49 -8.65 -2.07
N HIS A 138 2.55 -9.48 -1.99
CA HIS A 138 2.63 -10.75 -2.73
C HIS A 138 3.08 -11.96 -1.89
N GLN A 139 3.35 -11.78 -0.61
CA GLN A 139 3.75 -12.87 0.30
C GLN A 139 3.23 -12.63 1.70
N HIS A 140 3.11 -13.72 2.47
CA HIS A 140 3.02 -13.57 3.91
C HIS A 140 4.39 -13.16 4.45
N LEU A 141 4.38 -12.26 5.42
CA LEU A 141 5.55 -12.07 6.26
C LEU A 141 5.64 -13.28 7.17
N ASP A 142 6.51 -14.24 6.86
CA ASP A 142 6.71 -15.36 7.76
C ASP A 142 7.23 -14.81 9.09
N GLU A 143 6.74 -15.34 10.20
CA GLU A 143 7.46 -15.25 11.45
C GLU A 143 8.73 -16.10 11.26
N SER A 144 9.87 -15.47 10.99
CA SER A 144 11.13 -16.20 11.15
C SER A 144 11.16 -16.68 12.58
N ARG A 145 11.05 -18.00 12.77
CA ARG A 145 11.26 -18.74 14.01
C ARG A 145 12.26 -18.01 14.91
N THR A 146 11.74 -17.21 15.84
CA THR A 146 12.44 -16.88 17.08
C THR A 146 12.27 -18.10 18.00
N ALA A 147 12.68 -19.27 17.52
CA ALA A 147 12.71 -20.52 18.27
C ALA A 147 14.17 -20.99 18.30
N THR A 148 14.86 -20.52 19.33
CA THR A 148 15.98 -21.12 20.06
C THR A 148 17.01 -21.91 19.25
N ARG A 149 18.20 -21.33 19.12
CA ARG A 149 19.53 -21.98 19.16
C ARG A 149 20.46 -20.92 19.78
N ARG A 150 21.12 -21.06 20.93
CA ARG A 150 21.44 -22.17 21.84
C ARG A 150 21.29 -21.66 23.27
#